data_AF-A0A2V7EHD2-F1
#
_entry.id   AF-A0A2V7EHD2-F1
#
_cell.length_a   1.000
_cell.length_b   1.000
_cell.length_c   1.000
_cell.angle_alpha   90.00
_cell.angle_beta   90.00
_cell.angle_gamma   90.00
#
_symmetry.space_group_name_H-M   'P 1'
#
loop_
_entity.id
_entity.type
_entity.pdbx_description
1 polymer ?
#
loop_
_entity_poly.entity_id
_entity_poly.type
_entity_poly.pdbx_seq_one_letter_code
_entity_poly.pdbx_strand_id
1 'polypeptide(L)'
;MAKRREDEVRTAFYRATEGTGSRDELVAAVRARVRELKKQGQPPEKVIVTIKRQCGLPLITFAADTDASTDGSARRQIAELVVRAVIDEYYSGRTDADRAALFGRQI
;
A
#
# COMPACT_ATOMS: atom_id res chain seq x y z
N MET A 1 3.82 18.67 0.60
CA MET A 1 3.95 17.46 -0.25
C MET A 1 3.10 16.29 0.22
N ALA A 2 2.97 16.04 1.53
CA ALA A 2 2.20 14.92 2.06
C ALA A 2 0.72 14.89 1.61
N LYS A 3 0.04 16.04 1.60
CA LYS A 3 -1.38 16.15 1.20
C LYS A 3 -1.59 15.90 -0.30
N ARG A 4 -0.66 16.35 -1.17
CA ARG A 4 -0.74 16.07 -2.62
C ARG A 4 -0.72 14.58 -2.92
N ARG A 5 0.21 13.84 -2.29
CA ARG A 5 0.32 12.39 -2.53
C ARG A 5 -0.80 11.57 -1.91
N GLU A 6 -1.42 12.09 -0.85
CA GLU A 6 -2.69 11.55 -0.33
C GLU A 6 -3.80 11.64 -1.37
N ASP A 7 -3.97 12.82 -1.96
CA ASP A 7 -4.94 13.06 -3.02
C ASP A 7 -4.64 12.20 -4.27
N GLU A 8 -3.37 12.00 -4.62
CA GLU A 8 -2.97 11.14 -5.75
C GLU A 8 -3.36 9.67 -5.53
N VAL A 9 -3.04 9.10 -4.36
CA VAL A 9 -3.42 7.71 -4.02
C VAL A 9 -4.94 7.56 -4.01
N ARG A 10 -5.66 8.51 -3.41
CA ARG A 10 -7.13 8.50 -3.37
C ARG A 10 -7.74 8.58 -4.77
N THR A 11 -7.24 9.47 -5.61
CA THR A 11 -7.74 9.67 -6.99
C THR A 11 -7.44 8.46 -7.86
N ALA A 12 -6.22 7.92 -7.79
CA ALA A 12 -5.83 6.72 -8.52
C ALA A 12 -6.66 5.51 -8.09
N PHE A 13 -6.94 5.38 -6.79
CA PHE A 13 -7.79 4.30 -6.29
C PHE A 13 -9.21 4.41 -6.85
N TYR A 14 -9.81 5.60 -6.79
CA TYR A 14 -11.15 5.84 -7.31
C TYR A 14 -11.25 5.51 -8.81
N ARG A 15 -10.31 6.03 -9.61
CA ARG A 15 -10.25 5.75 -11.06
C ARG A 15 -10.04 4.27 -11.37
N ALA A 16 -9.16 3.60 -10.63
CA ALA A 16 -8.95 2.16 -10.79
C ALA A 16 -10.24 1.39 -10.46
N THR A 17 -10.97 1.79 -9.41
CA THR A 17 -12.22 1.12 -9.01
C THR A 17 -13.37 1.35 -9.99
N GLU A 18 -13.39 2.49 -10.68
CA GLU A 18 -14.35 2.79 -11.76
C GLU A 18 -13.94 2.19 -13.11
N GLY A 19 -12.78 1.55 -13.20
CA GLY A 19 -12.24 1.00 -14.46
C GLY A 19 -11.75 2.06 -15.45
N THR A 20 -11.69 3.32 -15.05
CA THR A 20 -11.22 4.46 -15.86
C THR A 20 -9.74 4.76 -15.68
N GLY A 21 -9.10 4.15 -14.68
CA GLY A 21 -7.68 4.29 -14.38
C GLY A 21 -6.90 2.97 -14.44
N SER A 22 -5.58 3.09 -14.60
CA SER A 22 -4.68 1.94 -14.69
C SER A 22 -4.32 1.39 -13.31
N ARG A 23 -4.33 0.06 -13.17
CA ARG A 23 -3.85 -0.61 -11.95
C ARG A 23 -2.38 -0.28 -11.67
N ASP A 24 -1.57 -0.12 -12.71
CA ASP A 24 -0.15 0.22 -12.59
C ASP A 24 0.08 1.62 -12.02
N GLU A 25 -0.70 2.62 -12.45
CA GLU A 25 -0.65 3.98 -11.92
C GLU A 25 -0.99 4.02 -10.42
N LEU A 26 -1.98 3.22 -10.00
CA LEU A 26 -2.30 3.06 -8.59
C LEU A 26 -1.14 2.44 -7.81
N VAL A 27 -0.51 1.38 -8.33
CA VAL A 27 0.67 0.75 -7.69
C VAL A 27 1.81 1.76 -7.57
N ALA A 28 2.09 2.54 -8.63
CA ALA A 28 3.14 3.54 -8.62
C ALA A 28 2.89 4.63 -7.56
N ALA A 29 1.66 5.15 -7.47
CA ALA A 29 1.28 6.12 -6.46
C ALA A 29 1.41 5.56 -5.03
N VAL A 30 0.94 4.33 -4.80
CA VAL A 30 1.05 3.64 -3.51
C VAL A 30 2.51 3.42 -3.13
N ARG A 31 3.35 2.93 -4.06
CA ARG A 31 4.79 2.74 -3.86
C ARG A 31 5.50 4.04 -3.48
N ALA A 32 5.24 5.12 -4.22
CA ALA A 32 5.81 6.43 -3.92
C ALA A 32 5.42 6.92 -2.52
N ARG A 33 4.17 6.69 -2.10
CA ARG A 33 3.70 7.06 -0.76
C ARG A 33 4.33 6.20 0.33
N VAL A 34 4.47 4.89 0.11
CA VAL A 34 5.11 3.98 1.06
C VAL A 34 6.57 4.35 1.28
N ARG A 35 7.31 4.71 0.21
CA ARG A 35 8.69 5.21 0.33
C ARG A 35 8.79 6.46 1.20
N GLU A 36 7.85 7.40 1.09
CA GLU A 36 7.84 8.58 1.96
C GLU A 36 7.55 8.24 3.42
N LEU A 37 6.54 7.42 3.67
CA LEU A 37 6.18 7.04 5.04
C LEU A 37 7.32 6.23 5.69
N LYS A 38 8.04 5.42 4.89
CA LYS A 38 9.26 4.74 5.31
C LYS A 38 10.40 5.72 5.62
N LYS A 39 10.63 6.75 4.78
CA LYS A 39 11.61 7.81 5.05
C LYS A 39 11.29 8.61 6.32
N GLN A 40 10.02 8.72 6.69
CA GLN A 40 9.56 9.32 7.94
C GLN A 40 9.72 8.38 9.16
N GLY A 41 10.28 7.17 8.98
CA GLY A 41 10.48 6.21 10.06
C GLY A 41 9.20 5.52 10.55
N GLN A 42 8.12 5.54 9.76
CA GLN A 42 6.85 4.94 10.21
C GLN A 42 6.92 3.41 10.17
N PRO A 43 6.38 2.71 11.19
CA PRO A 43 6.33 1.25 11.22
C PRO A 43 5.35 0.72 10.17
N PRO A 44 5.52 -0.54 9.71
CA PRO A 44 4.74 -1.11 8.61
C PRO A 44 3.23 -1.06 8.85
N GLU A 45 2.80 -1.34 10.08
CA GLU A 45 1.38 -1.30 10.47
C GLU A 45 0.77 0.09 10.28
N LYS A 46 1.51 1.13 10.68
CA LYS A 46 1.07 2.52 10.52
C LYS A 46 1.01 2.92 9.05
N VAL A 47 1.98 2.48 8.24
CA VAL A 47 1.97 2.69 6.79
C VAL A 47 0.73 2.05 6.15
N ILE A 48 0.44 0.78 6.46
CA ILE A 48 -0.71 0.05 5.93
C ILE A 48 -2.02 0.74 6.33
N VAL A 49 -2.17 1.14 7.60
CA VAL A 49 -3.35 1.86 8.09
C VAL A 49 -3.53 3.19 7.37
N THR A 50 -2.45 3.95 7.17
CA THR A 50 -2.48 5.23 6.46
C THR A 50 -2.94 5.04 5.02
N ILE A 51 -2.36 4.11 4.26
CA ILE A 51 -2.75 3.86 2.87
C ILE A 51 -4.20 3.35 2.77
N LYS A 52 -4.62 2.45 3.68
CA LYS A 52 -6.01 1.97 3.73
C LYS A 52 -7.01 3.11 3.94
N ARG A 53 -6.73 4.02 4.89
CA ARG A 53 -7.56 5.22 5.12
C ARG A 53 -7.66 6.10 3.88
N GLN A 54 -6.55 6.29 3.15
CA GLN A 54 -6.51 7.08 1.93
C GLN A 54 -7.36 6.48 0.80
N CYS A 55 -7.39 5.16 0.71
CA CYS A 55 -8.22 4.43 -0.23
C CYS A 55 -9.69 4.28 0.23
N GLY A 56 -10.05 4.84 1.39
CA GLY A 56 -11.39 4.64 1.98
C GLY A 56 -11.70 3.18 2.29
N LEU A 57 -10.67 2.36 2.53
CA LEU A 57 -10.83 0.95 2.88
C LEU A 57 -11.09 0.82 4.38
N PRO A 58 -12.02 -0.07 4.78
CA PRO A 58 -12.25 -0.34 6.20
C PRO A 58 -10.97 -0.87 6.85
N LEU A 59 -10.69 -0.36 8.06
CA LEU A 59 -9.55 -0.80 8.88
C LEU A 59 -9.82 -2.08 9.66
N ILE A 60 -11.10 -2.45 9.77
CA ILE A 60 -11.54 -3.66 10.44
C ILE A 60 -11.01 -4.83 9.61
N THR A 61 -10.23 -5.70 10.24
CA THR A 61 -9.83 -6.99 9.68
C THR A 61 -11.08 -7.65 9.11
N PHE A 62 -11.07 -8.04 7.84
CA PHE A 62 -12.11 -8.85 7.20
C PHE A 62 -12.14 -10.26 7.83
N ALA A 63 -12.40 -10.35 9.14
CA ALA A 63 -12.37 -11.58 9.92
C ALA A 63 -13.76 -12.00 10.42
N ALA A 64 -14.83 -11.30 10.03
CA ALA A 64 -16.19 -11.67 10.42
C ALA A 64 -17.21 -11.16 9.40
N ASP A 65 -17.09 -11.61 8.14
CA ASP A 65 -18.25 -11.86 7.26
C ASP A 65 -17.73 -12.59 6.01
N THR A 66 -17.53 -13.91 6.17
CA THR A 66 -17.38 -14.83 5.04
C THR A 66 -18.70 -15.59 4.95
N ASP A 67 -19.83 -14.88 4.83
CA ASP A 67 -21.12 -15.50 4.52
C ASP A 67 -22.14 -14.50 3.96
N ALA A 68 -21.78 -13.78 2.89
CA ALA A 68 -22.78 -13.16 2.03
C ALA A 68 -22.18 -12.86 0.65
N SER A 69 -22.37 -13.84 -0.24
CA SER A 69 -22.66 -13.67 -1.66
C SER A 69 -21.69 -12.81 -2.48
N THR A 70 -20.89 -13.51 -3.30
CA THR A 70 -20.45 -13.09 -4.64
C THR A 70 -20.19 -11.59 -4.81
N ASP A 71 -18.94 -11.17 -4.64
CA ASP A 71 -18.47 -10.15 -5.57
C ASP A 71 -16.96 -10.29 -5.78
N GLY A 72 -16.58 -10.77 -6.98
CA GLY A 72 -15.28 -10.52 -7.59
C GLY A 72 -15.10 -9.04 -7.93
N SER A 73 -15.48 -8.16 -7.02
CA SER A 73 -15.59 -6.72 -7.17
C SER A 73 -14.25 -6.18 -7.57
N ALA A 74 -14.22 -5.41 -8.66
CA ALA A 74 -13.03 -4.67 -9.07
C ALA A 74 -12.40 -3.96 -7.86
N ARG A 75 -13.24 -3.43 -6.97
CA ARG A 75 -12.82 -2.80 -5.71
C ARG A 75 -12.07 -3.71 -4.73
N ARG A 76 -12.48 -4.97 -4.55
CA ARG A 76 -11.80 -5.93 -3.67
C ARG A 76 -10.45 -6.34 -4.25
N GLN A 77 -10.41 -6.67 -5.55
CA GLN A 77 -9.18 -7.00 -6.26
C GLN A 77 -8.16 -5.85 -6.19
N ILE A 78 -8.64 -4.61 -6.34
CA ILE A 78 -7.81 -3.41 -6.24
C ILE A 78 -7.34 -3.18 -4.80
N ALA A 79 -8.19 -3.41 -3.80
CA ALA A 79 -7.80 -3.30 -2.40
C ALA A 79 -6.69 -4.30 -2.02
N GLU A 80 -6.80 -5.56 -2.46
CA GLU A 80 -5.77 -6.58 -2.25
C GLU A 80 -4.45 -6.22 -2.94
N LEU A 81 -4.53 -5.70 -4.17
CA LEU A 81 -3.38 -5.23 -4.93
C LEU A 81 -2.67 -4.05 -4.24
N VAL A 82 -3.42 -3.11 -3.66
CA VAL A 82 -2.86 -2.01 -2.86
C VAL A 82 -2.12 -2.55 -1.65
N VAL A 83 -2.75 -3.44 -0.86
CA VAL A 83 -2.12 -4.02 0.33
C VAL A 83 -0.84 -4.77 -0.02
N ARG A 84 -0.86 -5.57 -1.10
CA ARG A 84 0.32 -6.28 -1.59
C ARG A 84 1.43 -5.33 -2.00
N ALA A 85 1.12 -4.27 -2.74
CA ALA A 85 2.10 -3.26 -3.14
C ALA A 85 2.71 -2.52 -1.94
N VAL A 86 1.93 -2.27 -0.90
CA VAL A 86 2.43 -1.66 0.34
C VAL A 86 3.43 -2.58 1.04
N ILE A 87 3.09 -3.85 1.22
CA ILE A 87 3.95 -4.83 1.88
C ILE A 87 5.23 -5.02 1.07
N ASP A 88 5.10 -5.32 -0.23
CA ASP A 88 6.21 -5.47 -1.18
C ASP A 88 7.20 -4.30 -1.07
N GLU A 89 6.72 -3.07 -1.23
CA GLU A 89 7.59 -1.89 -1.24
C GLU A 89 8.19 -1.57 0.13
N TYR A 90 7.43 -1.76 1.21
CA TYR A 90 7.94 -1.47 2.56
C TYR A 90 9.13 -2.38 2.88
N TYR A 91 9.05 -3.65 2.50
CA TYR A 91 10.07 -4.67 2.75
C TYR A 91 11.14 -4.79 1.66
N SER A 92 10.90 -4.33 0.42
CA SER A 92 11.82 -4.45 -0.73
C SER A 92 13.20 -3.81 -0.53
N GLY A 93 13.39 -2.99 0.50
CA GLY A 93 14.68 -2.37 0.86
C GLY A 93 15.20 -2.71 2.25
N ARG A 94 14.53 -3.58 3.02
CA ARG A 94 15.12 -4.08 4.29
C ARG A 94 16.23 -5.07 4.00
N THR A 95 16.11 -5.86 2.94
CA THR A 95 17.12 -6.84 2.53
C THR A 95 18.46 -6.20 2.15
N ASP A 96 18.48 -4.99 1.60
CA ASP A 96 19.73 -4.32 1.21
C ASP A 96 20.45 -3.67 2.40
N ALA A 97 19.71 -2.96 3.27
CA ALA A 97 20.29 -2.37 4.49
C ALA A 97 20.67 -3.44 5.54
N ASP A 98 19.89 -4.51 5.66
CA ASP A 98 20.17 -5.65 6.53
C ASP A 98 21.34 -6.50 5.98
N ARG A 99 21.40 -6.73 4.65
CA ARG A 99 22.61 -7.33 4.03
C ARG A 99 23.83 -6.43 4.18
N ALA A 100 23.72 -5.12 3.96
CA ALA A 100 24.85 -4.20 4.13
C ALA A 100 25.35 -4.20 5.59
N ALA A 101 24.45 -4.29 6.58
CA ALA A 101 24.82 -4.42 7.98
C ALA A 101 25.46 -5.79 8.32
N LEU A 102 25.05 -6.87 7.66
CA LEU A 102 25.65 -8.20 7.81
C LEU A 102 27.02 -8.32 7.14
N PHE A 103 27.23 -7.67 5.98
CA PHE A 103 28.51 -7.69 5.26
C PHE A 103 29.50 -6.59 5.71
N GLY A 104 29.04 -5.59 6.47
CA GLY A 104 29.87 -4.48 6.96
C GLY A 104 30.58 -4.69 8.31
N ARG A 105 30.48 -5.89 8.92
CA ARG A 105 31.05 -6.17 10.26
C ARG A 105 32.37 -6.94 10.24
N GLN A 106 33.09 -6.93 9.12
CA GLN A 106 34.40 -7.57 9.00
C GLN A 106 35.46 -6.58 8.53
N ILE A 107 35.85 -5.64 9.38
CA ILE A 107 37.21 -5.06 9.42
C ILE A 107 37.52 -4.64 10.86
#